data_AF-A0A2I0K1C9-F1
#
_entry.id   AF-A0A2I0K1C9-F1
#
_cell.length_a   1.000
_cell.length_b   1.000
_cell.length_c   1.000
_cell.angle_alpha   90.00
_cell.angle_beta   90.00
_cell.angle_gamma   90.00
#
_symmetry.space_group_name_H-M   'P 1'
#
loop_
_entity.id
_entity.type
_entity.pdbx_description
1 polymer ?
#
loop_
_entity_poly.entity_id
_entity_poly.type
_entity_poly.pdbx_seq_one_letter_code
_entity_poly.pdbx_strand_id
1 'polypeptide(L)'
;MMVANSFTMWQKDTFFSAAEEVQESADLMESTYRAWDRVRKESLAADDLSELSRDLQTALGTAKWQLEEFEKAVRLSYGIYDDKNTTNRHGQFIAAIRSQISRVEE
;
A
#
# COMPACT_ATOMS: atom_id res chain seq x y z
N MET A 1 -14.59 28.92 6.22
CA MET A 1 -14.79 27.76 5.33
C MET A 1 -13.77 26.70 5.75
N MET A 2 -14.17 25.67 6.49
CA MET A 2 -13.23 24.58 6.83
C MET A 2 -13.05 23.73 5.59
N VAL A 3 -11.88 23.82 4.95
CA VAL A 3 -11.43 22.80 4.01
C VAL A 3 -11.25 21.55 4.85
N ALA A 4 -12.16 20.57 4.72
CA ALA A 4 -11.94 19.27 5.33
C ALA A 4 -10.62 18.73 4.78
N ASN A 5 -9.64 18.50 5.66
CA ASN A 5 -8.39 17.86 5.27
C ASN A 5 -8.70 16.45 4.78
N SER A 6 -8.01 15.95 3.75
CA SER A 6 -8.21 14.61 3.18
C SER A 6 -8.23 13.52 4.26
N PHE A 7 -7.36 13.67 5.26
CA PHE A 7 -7.30 12.81 6.45
C PHE A 7 -8.61 12.79 7.27
N THR A 8 -9.22 13.96 7.53
CA THR A 8 -10.49 14.02 8.30
C THR A 8 -11.67 13.37 7.57
N MET A 9 -11.60 13.31 6.24
CA MET A 9 -12.60 12.61 5.44
C MET A 9 -12.34 11.10 5.42
N TRP A 10 -11.08 10.69 5.42
CA TRP A 10 -10.66 9.30 5.63
C TRP A 10 -11.07 8.76 6.99
N GLN A 11 -10.90 9.50 8.08
CA GLN A 11 -11.29 9.05 9.43
C GLN A 11 -12.78 8.70 9.58
N LYS A 12 -13.63 9.18 8.69
CA LYS A 12 -15.08 8.87 8.66
C LYS A 12 -15.43 7.78 7.67
N ASP A 13 -14.47 7.32 6.89
CA ASP A 13 -14.66 6.30 5.87
C ASP A 13 -14.68 4.90 6.50
N THR A 14 -15.65 4.08 6.09
CA THR A 14 -15.73 2.67 6.52
C THR A 14 -14.49 1.87 6.11
N PHE A 15 -13.83 2.27 5.04
CA PHE A 15 -12.61 1.65 4.54
C PHE A 15 -11.32 2.18 5.18
N PHE A 16 -11.39 3.11 6.14
CA PHE A 16 -10.20 3.70 6.75
C PHE A 16 -9.24 2.66 7.33
N SER A 17 -9.74 1.74 8.14
CA SER A 17 -8.92 0.68 8.76
C SER A 17 -8.25 -0.20 7.70
N ALA A 18 -8.97 -0.56 6.65
CA ALA A 18 -8.42 -1.37 5.57
C ALA A 18 -7.37 -0.60 4.75
N ALA A 19 -7.56 0.70 4.54
CA ALA A 19 -6.57 1.54 3.88
C ALA A 19 -5.29 1.70 4.74
N GLU A 20 -5.43 1.81 6.06
CA GLU A 20 -4.31 1.86 7.00
C GLU A 20 -3.49 0.56 6.94
N GLU A 21 -4.13 -0.61 6.97
CA GLU A 21 -3.44 -1.90 6.82
C GLU A 21 -2.70 -2.03 5.49
N VAL A 22 -3.32 -1.60 4.37
CA VAL A 22 -2.67 -1.59 3.06
C VAL A 22 -1.45 -0.66 3.06
N GLN A 23 -1.57 0.51 3.69
CA GLN A 23 -0.47 1.48 3.78
C GLN A 23 0.68 0.95 4.64
N GLU A 24 0.40 0.35 5.80
CA GLU A 24 1.41 -0.25 6.67
C GLU A 24 2.19 -1.36 5.96
N SER A 25 1.50 -2.23 5.22
CA SER A 25 2.17 -3.28 4.44
C SER A 25 3.02 -2.72 3.30
N ALA A 26 2.56 -1.64 2.65
CA ALA A 26 3.32 -0.97 1.60
C ALA A 26 4.58 -0.27 2.16
N ASP A 27 4.47 0.38 3.32
CA ASP A 27 5.60 0.99 4.02
C ASP A 27 6.62 -0.07 4.48
N LEU A 28 6.15 -1.23 4.98
CA LEU A 28 6.99 -2.37 5.33
C LEU A 28 7.73 -2.92 4.10
N MET A 29 7.02 -3.11 2.99
CA MET A 29 7.59 -3.53 1.71
C MET A 29 8.68 -2.55 1.25
N GLU A 30 8.41 -1.24 1.25
CA GLU A 30 9.38 -0.23 0.83
C GLU A 30 10.61 -0.19 1.75
N SER A 31 10.42 -0.28 3.06
CA SER A 31 11.53 -0.30 4.02
C SER A 31 12.43 -1.52 3.85
N THR A 32 11.83 -2.71 3.63
CA THR A 32 12.54 -3.96 3.37
C THR A 32 13.29 -3.89 2.03
N TYR A 33 12.69 -3.31 0.99
CA TYR A 33 13.34 -3.09 -0.30
C TYR A 33 14.57 -2.20 -0.17
N ARG A 34 14.45 -1.08 0.58
CA ARG A 34 15.57 -0.16 0.83
C ARG A 34 16.70 -0.83 1.60
N ALA A 35 16.38 -1.70 2.56
CA ALA A 35 17.38 -2.48 3.29
C ALA A 35 18.09 -3.48 2.37
N TRP A 36 17.33 -4.25 1.59
CA TRP A 36 17.85 -5.21 0.63
C TRP A 36 18.75 -4.56 -0.44
N ASP A 37 18.34 -3.41 -0.99
CA ASP A 37 19.12 -2.68 -1.99
C ASP A 37 20.47 -2.20 -1.44
N ARG A 38 20.52 -1.76 -0.17
CA ARG A 38 21.77 -1.37 0.50
C ARG A 38 22.71 -2.56 0.66
N VAL A 39 22.22 -3.66 1.24
CA VAL A 39 22.99 -4.90 1.46
C VAL A 39 23.54 -5.44 0.14
N ARG A 40 22.70 -5.44 -0.91
CA ARG A 40 23.08 -5.82 -2.28
C ARG A 40 24.21 -4.96 -2.83
N LYS A 41 24.13 -3.64 -2.66
CA LYS A 41 25.16 -2.70 -3.15
C LYS A 41 26.47 -2.79 -2.38
N GLU A 42 26.40 -3.05 -1.08
CA GLU A 42 27.56 -3.15 -0.19
C GLU A 42 28.25 -4.53 -0.29
N SER A 43 27.74 -5.46 -1.09
CA SER A 43 28.27 -6.84 -1.23
C SER A 43 28.45 -7.54 0.13
N LEU A 44 27.53 -7.30 1.05
CA LEU A 44 27.50 -7.92 2.38
C LEU A 44 27.10 -9.41 2.29
N ALA A 45 27.07 -10.09 3.44
CA ALA A 45 26.90 -11.53 3.54
C ALA A 45 25.71 -12.07 2.70
N ALA A 46 25.96 -13.17 1.98
CA ALA A 46 24.95 -13.80 1.13
C ALA A 46 23.71 -14.27 1.91
N ASP A 47 23.88 -14.66 3.17
CA ASP A 47 22.79 -15.08 4.05
C ASP A 47 21.83 -13.91 4.36
N ASP A 48 22.36 -12.75 4.75
CA ASP A 48 21.55 -11.53 5.03
C ASP A 48 20.78 -11.08 3.79
N LEU A 49 21.41 -11.14 2.61
CA LEU A 49 20.76 -10.82 1.34
C LEU A 49 19.62 -11.78 1.03
N SER A 50 19.78 -13.07 1.33
CA SER A 50 18.77 -14.10 1.09
C SER A 50 17.56 -13.96 2.03
N GLU A 51 17.80 -13.63 3.30
CA GLU A 51 16.75 -13.39 4.29
C GLU A 51 15.93 -12.16 3.90
N LEU A 52 16.60 -11.03 3.63
CA LEU A 52 15.94 -9.81 3.17
C LEU A 52 15.17 -10.00 1.86
N SER A 53 15.67 -10.84 0.94
CA SER A 53 14.95 -11.16 -0.29
C SER A 53 13.65 -11.92 -0.02
N ARG A 54 13.65 -12.86 0.92
CA ARG A 54 12.43 -13.61 1.29
C ARG A 54 11.43 -12.73 2.02
N ASP A 55 11.92 -11.88 2.92
CA ASP A 55 11.08 -10.96 3.67
C ASP A 55 10.47 -9.91 2.74
N LEU A 56 11.25 -9.41 1.77
CA LEU A 56 10.75 -8.52 0.74
C LEU A 56 9.66 -9.17 -0.11
N GLN A 57 9.87 -10.41 -0.56
CA GLN A 57 8.85 -11.15 -1.33
C GLN A 57 7.56 -11.34 -0.52
N THR A 58 7.68 -11.60 0.77
CA THR A 58 6.54 -11.76 1.68
C THR A 58 5.78 -10.44 1.84
N ALA A 59 6.49 -9.34 2.14
CA ALA A 59 5.89 -8.02 2.29
C ALA A 59 5.23 -7.53 0.99
N LEU A 60 5.89 -7.73 -0.16
CA LEU A 60 5.36 -7.43 -1.48
C LEU A 60 4.08 -8.22 -1.77
N GLY A 61 4.08 -9.53 -1.49
CA GLY A 61 2.91 -10.39 -1.67
C GLY A 61 1.72 -9.93 -0.83
N THR A 62 1.97 -9.60 0.44
CA THR A 62 0.94 -9.08 1.36
C THR A 62 0.38 -7.75 0.89
N ALA A 63 1.24 -6.78 0.55
CA ALA A 63 0.81 -5.46 0.09
C ALA A 63 -0.04 -5.55 -1.19
N LYS A 64 0.35 -6.40 -2.15
CA LYS A 64 -0.42 -6.66 -3.37
C LYS A 64 -1.79 -7.24 -3.07
N TRP A 65 -1.84 -8.31 -2.26
CA TRP A 65 -3.09 -8.98 -1.93
C TRP A 65 -4.06 -8.04 -1.19
N GLN A 66 -3.58 -7.32 -0.17
CA GLN A 66 -4.41 -6.37 0.58
C GLN A 66 -4.93 -5.25 -0.31
N LEU A 67 -4.12 -4.73 -1.24
CA LEU A 67 -4.55 -3.70 -2.17
C LEU A 67 -5.64 -4.20 -3.14
N GLU A 68 -5.50 -5.43 -3.65
CA GLU A 68 -6.51 -6.05 -4.50
C GLU A 68 -7.83 -6.27 -3.76
N GLU A 69 -7.78 -6.75 -2.51
CA GLU A 69 -8.98 -6.93 -1.68
C GLU A 69 -9.64 -5.60 -1.34
N PHE A 70 -8.84 -4.58 -1.01
CA PHE A 70 -9.32 -3.22 -0.78
C PHE A 70 -10.06 -2.68 -2.00
N GLU A 71 -9.46 -2.77 -3.20
CA GLU A 71 -10.10 -2.31 -4.43
C GLU A 71 -11.39 -3.06 -4.75
N LYS A 72 -11.42 -4.39 -4.56
CA LYS A 72 -12.62 -5.20 -4.75
C LYS A 72 -13.74 -4.74 -3.82
N ALA A 73 -13.44 -4.59 -2.53
CA ALA A 73 -14.42 -4.19 -1.52
C ALA A 73 -14.98 -2.78 -1.79
N VAL A 74 -14.09 -1.85 -2.16
CA VAL A 74 -14.45 -0.49 -2.56
C VAL A 74 -15.37 -0.51 -3.79
N ARG A 75 -15.03 -1.26 -4.84
CA ARG A 75 -15.85 -1.35 -6.06
C ARG A 75 -17.24 -1.92 -5.79
N LEU A 76 -17.36 -2.92 -4.92
CA LEU A 76 -18.64 -3.53 -4.54
C LEU A 76 -19.51 -2.56 -3.72
N SER A 77 -18.91 -1.62 -2.98
CA SER A 77 -19.64 -0.67 -2.14
C SER A 77 -20.31 0.48 -2.91
N TYR A 78 -19.80 0.84 -4.10
CA TYR A 78 -20.29 2.00 -4.86
C TYR A 78 -21.73 1.87 -5.37
N GLY A 79 -22.32 0.67 -5.37
CA GLY A 79 -23.71 0.44 -5.77
C GLY A 79 -24.77 0.98 -4.80
N ILE A 80 -24.39 1.46 -3.61
CA ILE A 80 -25.35 1.80 -2.53
C ILE A 80 -25.49 3.32 -2.31
N TYR A 81 -24.41 4.11 -2.42
CA TYR A 81 -24.43 5.59 -2.35
C TYR A 81 -23.23 6.17 -3.12
N ASP A 82 -23.45 6.62 -4.36
CA ASP A 82 -22.40 7.20 -5.22
C ASP A 82 -22.03 8.62 -4.76
N ASP A 83 -21.10 8.73 -3.80
CA ASP A 83 -20.37 9.96 -3.54
C ASP A 83 -19.09 9.99 -4.38
N LYS A 84 -19.13 10.77 -5.47
CA LYS A 84 -18.01 10.98 -6.40
C LYS A 84 -16.71 11.41 -5.70
N ASN A 85 -16.78 12.11 -4.57
CA ASN A 85 -15.59 12.52 -3.83
C ASN A 85 -14.91 11.34 -3.11
N THR A 86 -15.70 10.45 -2.51
CA THR A 86 -15.23 9.21 -1.89
C THR A 86 -14.63 8.27 -2.94
N THR A 87 -15.28 8.16 -4.10
CA THR A 87 -14.77 7.37 -5.23
C THR A 87 -13.41 7.86 -5.74
N ASN A 88 -13.24 9.17 -5.86
CA ASN A 88 -11.97 9.76 -6.28
C ASN A 88 -10.84 9.47 -5.28
N ARG A 89 -11.11 9.63 -3.97
CA ARG A 89 -10.11 9.41 -2.92
C ARG A 89 -9.59 7.98 -2.87
N HIS A 90 -10.47 6.98 -2.93
CA HIS A 90 -10.05 5.58 -2.97
C HIS A 90 -9.23 5.28 -4.23
N GLY A 91 -9.63 5.83 -5.38
CA GLY A 91 -8.87 5.71 -6.63
C GLY A 91 -7.45 6.30 -6.52
N GLN A 92 -7.31 7.48 -5.92
CA GLN A 92 -6.00 8.10 -5.67
C GLN A 92 -5.12 7.25 -4.75
N PHE A 93 -5.69 6.72 -3.67
CA PHE A 93 -4.98 5.82 -2.76
C PHE A 93 -4.51 4.56 -3.48
N ILE A 94 -5.40 3.89 -4.23
CA ILE A 94 -5.05 2.68 -4.99
C ILE A 94 -3.93 2.96 -5.99
N ALA A 95 -4.00 4.08 -6.71
CA ALA A 95 -2.97 4.47 -7.67
C ALA A 95 -1.61 4.72 -6.99
N ALA A 96 -1.61 5.37 -5.82
CA ALA A 96 -0.39 5.64 -5.06
C ALA A 96 0.29 4.35 -4.58
N ILE A 97 -0.46 3.42 -3.98
CA ILE A 97 0.10 2.14 -3.50
C ILE A 97 0.57 1.28 -4.68
N ARG A 98 -0.19 1.20 -5.78
CA ARG A 98 0.28 0.51 -7.00
C ARG A 98 1.61 1.08 -7.49
N SER A 99 1.76 2.40 -7.49
CA SER A 99 3.02 3.04 -7.89
C SER A 99 4.18 2.67 -6.97
N GLN A 100 3.95 2.49 -5.66
CA GLN A 100 5.00 2.01 -4.75
C GLN A 100 5.37 0.55 -5.04
N ILE A 101 4.38 -0.32 -5.24
CA ILE A 101 4.57 -1.73 -5.60
C ILE A 101 5.38 -1.86 -6.89
N SER A 102 5.01 -1.13 -7.95
CA SER A 102 5.73 -1.18 -9.23
C SER A 102 7.20 -0.77 -9.12
N ARG A 103 7.55 0.15 -8.21
CA ARG A 103 8.94 0.56 -7.98
C ARG A 103 9.80 -0.50 -7.29
N VAL A 104 9.16 -1.45 -6.59
CA VAL A 104 9.83 -2.57 -5.92
C VAL A 104 9.95 -3.78 -6.86
N GLU A 105 9.01 -3.92 -7.80
CA GLU A 105 9.02 -5.00 -8.81
C GLU A 105 9.99 -4.78 -9.97
N GLU A 106 10.45 -3.53 -10.18
CA GLU A 106 11.43 -3.14 -11.21
C GLU A 106 12.88 -3.46 -10.81
#